data_AF-A0A2V5TGT3-F1
#
_entry.id   AF-A0A2V5TGT3-F1
#
_cell.length_a   1.000
_cell.length_b   1.000
_cell.length_c   1.000
_cell.angle_alpha   90.00
_cell.angle_beta   90.00
_cell.angle_gamma   90.00
#
_symmetry.space_group_name_H-M   'P 1'
#
loop_
_entity.id
_entity.type
_entity.pdbx_description
1 polymer ?
#
loop_
_entity_poly.entity_id
_entity_poly.type
_entity_poly.pdbx_seq_one_letter_code
_entity_poly.pdbx_strand_id
1 'polypeptide(L)' 'VIGSDCMIYPGVNFRGVLPHGSMVKLRQELQLTEKR' A
#
# COMPACT_ATOMS: atom_id res chain seq x y z
N VAL A 1 -3.19 5.23 -6.40
CA VAL A 1 -2.20 6.32 -6.23
C VAL A 1 -1.19 5.86 -5.21
N ILE A 2 0.11 6.04 -5.48
CA ILE A 2 1.18 5.71 -4.54
C ILE A 2 1.83 7.03 -4.14
N GLY A 3 1.87 7.34 -2.84
CA GLY A 3 2.60 8.49 -2.32
C GLY A 3 4.11 8.34 -2.48
N SER A 4 4.86 9.43 -2.30
CA SER A 4 6.33 9.35 -2.24
C SER A 4 6.82 8.52 -1.05
N ASP A 5 8.05 8.03 -1.14
CA ASP A 5 8.73 7.21 -0.13
C ASP A 5 8.01 5.91 0.26
N CYS A 6 7.23 5.34 -0.66
CA CYS A 6 6.58 4.05 -0.44
C CYS A 6 7.49 2.88 -0.81
N MET A 7 7.39 1.77 -0.05
CA MET A 7 8.12 0.54 -0.32
C MET A 7 7.15 -0.62 -0.59
N ILE A 8 7.20 -1.15 -1.81
CA ILE A 8 6.34 -2.25 -2.26
C ILE A 8 7.22 -3.45 -2.54
N TYR A 9 6.98 -4.56 -1.84
CA TYR A 9 7.74 -5.79 -2.07
C TYR A 9 7.29 -6.45 -3.39
N PRO A 10 8.20 -7.11 -4.13
CA PRO A 10 7.83 -7.86 -5.32
C PRO A 10 6.76 -8.91 -5.02
N GLY A 11 5.79 -9.08 -5.93
CA GLY A 11 4.73 -10.09 -5.82
C GLY A 11 3.52 -9.71 -4.96
N VAL A 12 3.45 -8.47 -4.49
CA VAL A 12 2.30 -7.95 -3.72
C VAL A 12 1.21 -7.46 -4.66
N ASN A 13 -0.02 -7.89 -4.42
CA ASN A 13 -1.22 -7.31 -5.05
C ASN A 13 -1.83 -6.29 -4.08
N PHE A 14 -1.84 -5.01 -4.45
CA PHE A 14 -2.47 -3.95 -3.65
C PHE A 14 -3.53 -3.23 -4.49
N ARG A 15 -4.57 -2.70 -3.83
CA ARG A 15 -5.61 -1.90 -4.48
C ARG A 15 -5.96 -0.69 -3.61
N GLY A 16 -5.99 0.51 -4.18
CA GLY A 16 -6.36 1.75 -3.48
C GLY A 16 -5.28 2.84 -3.50
N VAL A 17 -5.27 3.65 -2.45
CA VAL A 17 -4.33 4.76 -2.25
C VAL A 17 -3.31 4.38 -1.18
N LEU A 18 -2.04 4.27 -1.54
CA LEU A 18 -0.96 4.04 -0.59
C LEU A 18 -0.45 5.39 -0.06
N PRO A 19 -0.60 5.69 1.25
CA PRO A 19 -0.13 6.94 1.84
C PRO A 19 1.39 7.05 1.79
N HIS A 20 1.90 8.29 1.87
CA HIS A 20 3.33 8.58 1.96
C HIS A 20 4.04 7.74 3.04
N GLY A 21 5.24 7.23 2.73
CA GLY A 21 6.06 6.50 3.71
C GLY A 21 5.54 5.10 4.09
N SER A 22 4.57 4.56 3.36
CA SER A 22 3.97 3.26 3.67
C SER A 22 4.76 2.09 3.10
N MET A 23 4.67 0.93 3.75
CA MET A 23 5.32 -0.31 3.32
C MET A 23 4.31 -1.44 3.18
N VAL A 24 4.34 -2.14 2.04
CA VAL A 24 3.47 -3.29 1.78
C VAL A 24 4.31 -4.54 1.51
N LYS A 25 4.06 -5.58 2.31
CA LYS A 25 4.77 -6.87 2.23
C LYS A 25 3.87 -7.99 1.67
N LEU A 26 4.51 -9.04 1.17
CA LEU A 26 3.81 -10.22 0.62
C LEU A 26 2.85 -10.82 1.67
N ARG A 27 1.62 -11.14 1.25
CA ARG A 27 0.52 -11.66 2.11
C ARG A 27 -0.10 -10.67 3.10
N GLN A 28 0.24 -9.39 3.01
CA GLN A 28 -0.47 -8.36 3.76
C GLN A 28 -1.77 -8.00 3.01
N GLU A 29 -2.92 -8.45 3.51
CA GLU A 29 -4.22 -7.92 3.08
C GLU A 29 -4.34 -6.49 3.62
N LEU A 30 -3.81 -5.52 2.87
CA LEU A 30 -3.86 -4.11 3.24
C LEU A 30 -5.19 -3.55 2.75
N GLN A 31 -6.22 -3.71 3.58
CA GLN A 31 -7.52 -3.08 3.36
C GLN A 31 -7.41 -1.58 3.68
N LEU A 32 -7.08 -0.80 2.65
CA LEU A 32 -7.04 0.65 2.73
C LEU A 32 -8.47 1.18 2.76
N THR A 33 -9.03 1.30 3.96
CA THR A 33 -10.31 1.98 4.18
C THR A 33 -10.08 3.49 3.97
N GLU A 34 -10.65 4.06 2.92
CA GLU A 34 -10.78 5.51 2.81
C GLU A 34 -11.63 6.01 3.99
N LYS A 35 -11.00 6.71 4.93
CA LYS A 35 -11.74 7.52 5.91
C LYS A 35 -12.36 8.68 5.15
N ARG A 36 -13.67 8.59 4.91
CA ARG A 36 -14.51 9.77 4.63
C ARG A 36 -14.55 10.71 5.83
#